data_AF-A0A2N0ZTN3-F1
#
_entry.id   AF-A0A2N0ZTN3-F1
#
_cell.length_a   1.000
_cell.length_b   1.000
_cell.length_c   1.000
_cell.angle_alpha   90.00
_cell.angle_beta   90.00
_cell.angle_gamma   90.00
#
_symmetry.space_group_name_H-M   'P 1'
#
loop_
_entity.id
_entity.type
_entity.pdbx_description
1 polymer ?
#
loop_
_entity_poly.entity_id
_entity_poly.type
_entity_poly.pdbx_seq_one_letter_code
_entity_poly.pdbx_strand_id
1 'polypeptide(L)'
;MRVISFSEARKHLKSVLDTVNDDANATIVTRRDADDAVVMSLDYYNSLMETVYLLKSPANAAHLADSIAQYKAGKTVTRELIDTAEGSGKSDGSSDDNELTDSDIENA
;
A
#
# COMPACT_ATOMS: atom_id res chain seq x y z
N MET A 1 -19.42 15.25 3.57
CA MET A 1 -20.44 14.50 2.81
C MET A 1 -21.67 15.37 2.61
N ARG A 2 -22.06 15.56 1.36
CA ARG A 2 -23.20 16.41 0.95
C ARG A 2 -24.31 15.52 0.39
N VAL A 3 -25.57 15.89 0.60
CA VAL A 3 -26.72 15.19 0.01
C VAL A 3 -27.47 16.15 -0.92
N ILE A 4 -27.71 15.73 -2.16
CA ILE A 4 -28.45 16.51 -3.17
C ILE A 4 -29.48 15.62 -3.87
N SER A 5 -30.55 16.23 -4.38
CA SER A 5 -31.50 15.49 -5.20
C SER A 5 -30.93 15.19 -6.59
N PHE A 6 -31.44 14.16 -7.24
CA PHE A 6 -31.13 13.87 -8.64
C PHE A 6 -31.37 15.06 -9.58
N SER A 7 -32.43 15.84 -9.35
CA SER A 7 -32.73 17.01 -10.19
C SER A 7 -31.65 18.08 -10.08
N GLU A 8 -31.14 18.33 -8.86
CA GLU A 8 -30.04 19.27 -8.62
C GLU A 8 -28.72 18.76 -9.21
N ALA A 9 -28.40 17.48 -8.97
CA ALA A 9 -27.22 16.84 -9.54
C ALA A 9 -27.20 16.93 -11.07
N ARG A 10 -28.34 16.68 -11.72
CA ARG A 10 -28.48 16.76 -13.18
C ARG A 10 -28.29 18.20 -13.69
N LYS A 11 -28.87 19.18 -13.01
CA LYS A 11 -28.80 20.60 -13.42
C LYS A 11 -27.40 21.20 -13.21
N HIS A 12 -26.69 20.75 -12.19
CA HIS A 12 -25.43 21.34 -11.73
C HIS A 12 -24.26 20.34 -11.74
N LEU A 13 -24.28 19.35 -12.64
CA LEU A 13 -23.33 18.22 -12.64
C LEU A 13 -21.87 18.66 -12.63
N LYS A 14 -21.49 19.64 -13.45
CA LYS A 14 -20.11 20.16 -13.47
C LYS A 14 -19.67 20.65 -12.09
N SER A 15 -20.49 21.46 -11.43
CA SER A 15 -20.17 21.98 -10.11
C SER A 15 -20.08 20.85 -9.08
N VAL A 16 -20.92 19.83 -9.17
CA VAL A 16 -20.84 18.66 -8.29
C VAL A 16 -19.50 17.93 -8.47
N LEU A 17 -19.05 17.74 -9.72
CA LEU A 17 -17.77 17.10 -10.03
C LEU A 17 -16.58 17.93 -9.53
N ASP A 18 -16.61 19.25 -9.75
CA ASP A 18 -15.57 20.16 -9.27
C ASP A 18 -15.48 20.08 -7.73
N THR A 19 -16.62 20.16 -7.03
CA THR A 19 -16.66 20.07 -5.55
C THR A 19 -16.12 18.74 -5.02
N VAL A 20 -16.47 17.59 -5.60
CA VAL A 20 -15.95 16.31 -5.08
C VAL A 20 -14.45 16.13 -5.32
N ASN A 21 -13.90 16.77 -6.35
CA ASN A 21 -12.45 16.79 -6.59
C ASN A 21 -11.74 17.72 -5.60
N ASP A 22 -12.24 18.93 -5.41
CA ASP A 22 -11.61 19.94 -4.56
C ASP A 22 -11.68 19.58 -3.07
N ASP A 23 -12.81 19.06 -2.62
CA ASP A 23 -13.04 18.75 -1.20
C ASP A 23 -12.56 17.34 -0.81
N ALA A 24 -12.10 16.53 -1.77
CA ALA A 24 -11.80 15.09 -1.60
C ALA A 24 -12.89 14.37 -0.78
N ASN A 25 -14.16 14.62 -1.12
CA ASN A 25 -15.32 14.18 -0.34
C ASN A 25 -16.40 13.58 -1.25
N ALA A 26 -17.26 12.76 -0.65
CA ALA A 26 -18.37 12.13 -1.36
C ALA A 26 -19.65 12.99 -1.31
N THR A 27 -20.39 12.98 -2.42
CA THR A 27 -21.74 13.53 -2.55
C THR A 27 -22.74 12.41 -2.80
N ILE A 28 -23.79 12.36 -1.98
CA ILE A 28 -24.91 11.43 -2.14
C ILE A 28 -25.98 12.09 -3.00
N VAL A 29 -26.42 11.39 -4.04
CA VAL A 29 -27.49 11.78 -4.94
C VAL A 29 -28.71 10.95 -4.62
N THR A 30 -29.76 11.60 -4.10
CA THR A 30 -31.01 10.94 -3.77
C THR A 30 -31.96 10.86 -4.95
N ARG A 31 -32.61 9.70 -5.13
CA ARG A 31 -33.58 9.45 -6.21
C ARG A 31 -34.94 9.10 -5.62
N ARG A 32 -36.03 9.59 -6.23
CA ARG A 32 -37.39 9.31 -5.73
C ARG A 32 -37.85 7.88 -5.99
N ASP A 33 -37.48 7.34 -7.15
CA ASP A 33 -37.97 6.06 -7.65
C ASP A 33 -36.84 5.05 -7.89
N ALA A 34 -35.69 5.23 -7.23
CA ALA A 34 -34.50 4.38 -7.34
C ALA A 34 -33.60 4.53 -6.12
N ASP A 35 -32.64 3.62 -5.95
CA ASP A 35 -31.66 3.68 -4.86
C ASP A 35 -30.79 4.93 -4.91
N ASP A 36 -30.21 5.35 -3.80
CA ASP A 36 -29.27 6.48 -3.80
C ASP A 36 -27.96 6.12 -4.50
N ALA A 37 -27.28 7.14 -5.05
CA ALA A 37 -25.96 6.99 -5.67
C ALA A 37 -24.92 7.86 -4.98
N VAL A 38 -23.66 7.44 -5.01
CA VAL A 38 -22.53 8.21 -4.47
C VAL A 38 -21.66 8.69 -5.62
N VAL A 39 -21.32 9.97 -5.61
CA VAL A 39 -20.37 10.60 -6.52
C VAL A 39 -19.15 11.04 -5.69
N MET A 40 -17.96 10.70 -6.14
CA MET A 40 -16.70 11.07 -5.51
C MET A 40 -15.62 11.23 -6.58
N SER A 41 -14.49 11.87 -6.25
CA SER A 41 -13.34 11.94 -7.15
C SER A 41 -12.71 10.57 -7.36
N LEU A 42 -12.05 10.40 -8.51
CA LEU A 42 -11.33 9.16 -8.82
C LEU A 42 -10.20 8.91 -7.83
N ASP A 43 -9.45 9.95 -7.46
CA ASP A 43 -8.34 9.85 -6.52
C ASP A 43 -8.82 9.43 -5.13
N TYR A 44 -9.96 9.96 -4.68
CA TYR A 44 -10.57 9.56 -3.41
C TYR A 44 -11.06 8.11 -3.45
N TYR A 45 -11.70 7.69 -4.54
CA TYR A 45 -12.09 6.30 -4.75
C TYR A 45 -10.87 5.35 -4.71
N ASN A 46 -9.80 5.67 -5.44
CA ASN A 46 -8.59 4.86 -5.48
C ASN A 46 -7.94 4.77 -4.09
N SER A 47 -7.85 5.89 -3.37
CA SER A 47 -7.30 5.93 -2.01
C SER A 47 -8.10 5.07 -1.04
N LEU A 48 -9.43 5.09 -1.14
CA LEU A 48 -10.32 4.25 -0.35
C LEU A 48 -10.11 2.77 -0.67
N MET A 49 -10.09 2.42 -1.96
CA MET A 49 -9.91 1.03 -2.41
C MET A 49 -8.54 0.47 -2.03
N GLU A 50 -7.48 1.27 -2.11
CA GLU A 50 -6.14 0.90 -1.67
C GLU A 50 -6.11 0.64 -0.16
N THR A 51 -6.76 1.50 0.63
CA THR A 51 -6.88 1.31 2.08
C THR A 51 -7.61 0.00 2.40
N VAL A 52 -8.73 -0.26 1.72
CA VAL A 52 -9.48 -1.53 1.87
C VAL A 52 -8.62 -2.73 1.48
N TYR A 53 -7.85 -2.61 0.40
CA TYR A 53 -6.95 -3.66 -0.07
C TYR A 53 -5.86 -3.98 0.96
N LEU A 54 -5.15 -2.96 1.45
CA LEU A 54 -4.10 -3.11 2.46
C LEU A 54 -4.62 -3.72 3.77
N LEU A 55 -5.83 -3.34 4.17
CA LEU A 55 -6.43 -3.82 5.43
C LEU A 55 -7.17 -5.15 5.31
N LYS A 56 -7.30 -5.71 4.09
CA LYS A 56 -8.04 -6.97 3.85
C LYS A 56 -7.43 -8.17 4.58
N SER A 57 -6.11 -8.20 4.73
CA SER A 57 -5.41 -9.26 5.47
C SER A 57 -5.15 -8.81 6.91
N PRO A 58 -5.65 -9.54 7.93
CA PRO A 58 -5.38 -9.20 9.33
C PRO A 58 -3.89 -9.13 9.66
N ALA A 59 -3.08 -10.01 9.05
CA ALA A 59 -1.63 -10.00 9.24
C ALA A 59 -0.98 -8.74 8.65
N ASN A 60 -1.42 -8.31 7.46
CA ASN A 60 -0.91 -7.08 6.85
C ASN A 60 -1.38 -5.83 7.60
N ALA A 61 -2.63 -5.81 8.06
CA ALA A 61 -3.18 -4.72 8.85
C ALA A 61 -2.42 -4.54 10.17
N ALA A 62 -2.13 -5.65 10.89
CA ALA A 62 -1.32 -5.62 12.11
C ALA A 62 0.11 -5.13 11.83
N HIS A 63 0.76 -5.68 10.80
CA HIS A 63 2.11 -5.28 10.42
C HIS A 63 2.20 -3.79 10.05
N LEU A 64 1.21 -3.28 9.30
CA LEU A 64 1.14 -1.87 8.93
C LEU A 64 0.90 -0.97 10.15
N ALA A 65 0.01 -1.37 11.06
CA ALA A 65 -0.24 -0.65 12.31
C ALA A 65 1.02 -0.55 13.17
N ASP A 66 1.76 -1.65 13.32
CA ASP A 66 3.02 -1.70 14.06
C ASP A 66 4.09 -0.82 13.40
N SER A 67 4.21 -0.87 12.08
CA SER A 67 5.15 -0.05 11.32
C SER A 67 4.86 1.45 11.47
N ILE A 68 3.58 1.84 11.42
CA ILE A 68 3.16 3.22 11.65
C ILE A 68 3.46 3.65 13.10
N ALA A 69 3.26 2.78 14.08
CA ALA A 69 3.57 3.06 15.48
C ALA A 69 5.08 3.25 15.71
N GLN A 70 5.91 2.40 15.10
CA GLN A 70 7.37 2.53 15.12
C GLN A 70 7.83 3.83 14.47
N TYR A 71 7.28 4.17 13.30
CA TYR A 71 7.56 5.44 12.61
C TYR A 71 7.23 6.65 13.49
N LYS A 72 6.02 6.69 14.08
CA LYS A 72 5.61 7.78 14.99
C LYS A 72 6.47 7.86 16.25
N ALA A 73 7.02 6.75 16.71
CA ALA A 73 7.95 6.68 17.84
C ALA A 73 9.41 7.00 17.44
N GLY A 74 9.69 7.35 16.18
CA GLY A 74 11.05 7.61 15.68
C GLY A 74 11.94 6.38 15.58
N LYS A 75 11.38 5.16 15.65
CA LYS A 75 12.10 3.88 15.56
C LYS A 75 12.34 3.49 14.09
N THR A 76 12.92 4.40 13.32
CA THR A 76 13.20 4.20 11.89
C THR A 76 14.68 4.00 11.63
N VAL A 77 15.03 3.18 10.63
CA VAL A 77 16.40 2.99 10.18
C VAL A 77 16.51 3.52 8.75
N THR A 78 17.35 4.53 8.53
CA THR A 78 17.68 5.01 7.18
C THR A 78 18.59 3.99 6.50
N ARG A 79 18.27 3.63 5.25
CA ARG A 79 19.10 2.78 4.42
C ARG A 79 19.22 3.38 3.03
N GLU A 80 20.37 3.19 2.41
CA GLU A 80 20.57 3.49 0.99
C GLU A 80 19.73 2.54 0.12
N LEU A 81 19.31 3.03 -1.05
CA LEU A 81 18.62 2.22 -2.04
C LEU A 81 19.58 1.16 -2.57
N ILE A 82 19.15 -0.10 -2.58
CA ILE A 82 19.91 -1.18 -3.20
C ILE A 82 19.63 -1.12 -4.70
N ASP A 83 20.68 -1.07 -5.53
CA ASP A 83 20.53 -1.17 -6.98
C ASP A 83 20.13 -2.60 -7.35
N THR A 84 18.96 -2.73 -7.98
CA THR A 84 18.41 -4.03 -8.38
C THR A 84 19.09 -4.62 -9.61
N ALA A 85 20.03 -3.90 -10.24
CA ALA A 85 20.73 -4.36 -11.45
C ALA A 85 21.86 -5.39 -11.18
N GLU A 86 22.37 -5.53 -9.95
CA GLU A 86 23.55 -6.36 -9.65
C GLU A 86 23.30 -7.45 -8.58
N GLY A 87 22.14 -8.12 -8.62
CA GLY A 87 21.75 -9.11 -7.59
C GLY A 87 21.37 -10.51 -8.08
N SER A 88 21.33 -10.78 -9.38
CA SER A 88 21.07 -12.13 -9.91
C SER A 88 22.36 -12.76 -10.44
N GLY A 89 23.28 -13.12 -9.55
CA GLY A 89 24.42 -13.94 -9.94
C GLY A 89 25.57 -14.00 -8.95
N LYS A 90 25.73 -15.19 -8.35
CA LYS A 90 26.96 -15.78 -7.78
C LYS A 90 27.33 -15.43 -6.33
N SER A 91 27.06 -16.43 -5.48
CA SER A 91 28.02 -17.16 -4.65
C SER A 91 29.25 -16.40 -4.11
N ASP A 92 29.33 -16.29 -2.80
CA ASP A 92 30.45 -16.75 -1.97
C ASP A 92 29.85 -17.03 -0.58
N GLY A 93 30.01 -18.18 0.06
CA GLY A 93 31.20 -19.01 0.09
C GLY A 93 31.88 -18.83 1.46
N SER A 94 31.21 -19.25 2.54
CA SER A 94 31.84 -19.45 3.85
C SER A 94 31.08 -20.59 4.54
N SER A 95 31.56 -21.80 4.27
CA SER A 95 31.39 -22.92 5.18
C SER A 95 32.68 -22.99 5.99
N ASP A 96 32.56 -22.72 7.28
CA ASP A 96 33.58 -23.02 8.28
C ASP A 96 33.90 -24.52 8.31
N ASP A 97 35.19 -24.79 8.43
CA ASP A 97 35.85 -25.87 9.18
C ASP A 97 35.46 -27.34 8.90
N ASN A 98 36.39 -28.06 8.25
CA ASN A 98 36.98 -29.23 8.91
C ASN A 98 38.39 -29.55 8.40
N GLU A 99 39.32 -29.64 9.33
CA GLU A 99 40.71 -30.10 9.17
C GLU A 99 40.76 -31.55 8.66
N LEU A 100 41.76 -31.86 7.83
CA LEU A 100 42.64 -33.05 7.91
C LEU A 100 43.72 -32.91 6.83
N THR A 101 44.97 -32.82 7.27
CA THR A 101 46.17 -32.76 6.41
C THR A 101 46.59 -34.16 6.01
N ASP A 102 46.69 -34.44 4.71
CA ASP A 102 47.12 -35.73 4.16
C ASP A 102 48.66 -35.88 4.15
N SER A 103 49.31 -35.50 5.26
CA SER A 103 50.74 -35.78 5.49
C SER A 103 50.99 -37.13 6.17
N ASP A 104 49.98 -37.98 6.29
CA ASP A 104 50.12 -39.35 6.77
C ASP A 104 49.50 -40.32 5.74
N ILE A 105 50.32 -40.79 4.79
CA ILE A 105 50.43 -42.19 4.30
C ILE A 105 51.42 -42.18 3.11
N GLU A 106 52.72 -42.07 3.43
CA GLU A 106 53.80 -42.68 2.64
C GLU A 106 54.40 -43.79 3.52
N ASN A 107 53.74 -44.96 3.53
CA ASN A 107 54.28 -46.31 3.80
C ASN A 107 53.14 -47.30 4.12
N ALA A 108 52.58 -47.91 3.08
CA ALA A 108 52.12 -49.31 3.02
C ALA A 108 51.73 -49.67 1.58
#